data_AF-A0A838FA96-F1
#
_entry.id   AF-A0A838FA96-F1
#
_cell.length_a   1.000
_cell.length_b   1.000
_cell.length_c   1.000
_cell.angle_alpha   90.00
_cell.angle_beta   90.00
_cell.angle_gamma   90.00
#
_symmetry.space_group_name_H-M   'P 1'
#
loop_
_entity.id
_entity.type
_entity.pdbx_description
1 polymer ?
#
loop_
_entity_poly.entity_id
_entity_poly.type
_entity_poly.pdbx_seq_one_letter_code
_entity_poly.pdbx_strand_id
1 'polypeptide(L)' 'MDSEELKAKVIEHIQTIYDPEIPVNIYELGLIYRIDILPINNVQIEMTLTAPGCPAAQS' A
#
# COMPACT_ATOMS: atom_id res chain seq x y z
N MET A 1 -15.41 -11.94 -8.66
CA MET A 1 -14.15 -11.69 -7.95
C MET A 1 -14.55 -11.10 -6.62
N ASP A 2 -14.41 -11.87 -5.56
CA ASP A 2 -14.87 -11.47 -4.23
C ASP A 2 -13.98 -10.35 -3.68
N SER A 3 -14.56 -9.42 -2.92
CA SER A 3 -13.82 -8.27 -2.37
C SER A 3 -12.65 -8.71 -1.49
N GLU A 4 -12.81 -9.80 -0.74
CA GLU A 4 -11.74 -10.38 0.09
C GLU A 4 -10.60 -10.95 -0.75
N GLU A 5 -10.90 -11.56 -1.90
CA GLU A 5 -9.89 -12.11 -2.81
C GLU A 5 -9.11 -10.98 -3.50
N LEU A 6 -9.79 -9.90 -3.86
CA LEU A 6 -9.15 -8.70 -4.40
C LEU A 6 -8.26 -8.02 -3.34
N LYS A 7 -8.74 -7.93 -2.10
CA LYS A 7 -7.97 -7.38 -0.97
C LYS A 7 -6.70 -8.20 -0.71
N ALA A 8 -6.79 -9.53 -0.71
CA ALA A 8 -5.64 -10.40 -0.52
C ALA A 8 -4.57 -10.15 -1.61
N LYS A 9 -4.98 -10.09 -2.89
CA LYS A 9 -4.06 -9.79 -4.00
C LYS A 9 -3.40 -8.42 -3.86
N VAL A 10 -4.15 -7.40 -3.47
CA VAL A 10 -3.61 -6.06 -3.22
C VAL A 10 -2.55 -6.12 -2.12
N ILE A 11 -2.83 -6.80 -1.00
CA ILE A 11 -1.87 -6.93 0.11
C ILE A 11 -0.61 -7.65 -0.36
N GLU A 12 -0.73 -8.75 -1.10
CA GLU A 12 0.43 -9.47 -1.66
C GLU A 12 1.30 -8.56 -2.53
N HIS A 13 0.68 -7.73 -3.38
CA HIS A 13 1.41 -6.78 -4.21
C HIS A 13 2.08 -5.67 -3.41
N ILE A 14 1.37 -5.08 -2.43
CA ILE A 14 1.94 -4.06 -1.55
C ILE A 14 3.15 -4.62 -0.80
N GLN A 15 3.12 -5.90 -0.41
CA GLN A 15 4.24 -6.53 0.28
C GLN A 15 5.51 -6.67 -0.57
N THR A 16 5.40 -6.58 -1.90
CA THR A 16 6.56 -6.56 -2.81
C THR A 16 7.19 -5.18 -2.93
N ILE A 17 6.57 -4.14 -2.36
CA ILE A 17 7.04 -2.76 -2.42
C ILE A 17 7.89 -2.50 -1.17
N TYR A 18 9.16 -2.19 -1.39
CA TYR A 18 10.14 -1.90 -0.35
C TYR A 18 10.46 -0.41 -0.33
N ASP A 19 10.72 0.12 0.86
CA ASP A 19 11.20 1.49 1.00
C ASP A 19 12.66 1.56 0.46
N PRO A 20 13.00 2.53 -0.41
CA PRO A 20 14.32 2.61 -1.01
C PRO A 20 15.41 3.10 -0.03
N GLU A 21 15.02 3.74 1.07
CA GLU A 21 15.93 4.20 2.12
C GLU A 21 16.12 3.14 3.21
N ILE A 22 15.04 2.42 3.55
CA ILE A 22 15.04 1.33 4.52
C ILE A 22 14.61 0.05 3.80
N PRO A 23 15.46 -0.98 3.65
CA PRO A 23 15.18 -2.19 2.86
C PRO A 23 14.19 -3.15 3.56
N VAL A 24 13.04 -2.62 3.93
CA VAL A 24 11.93 -3.27 4.62
C VAL A 24 10.65 -2.90 3.86
N ASN A 25 9.70 -3.83 3.89
CA ASN A 25 8.43 -3.72 3.22
C ASN A 25 7.54 -2.63 3.85
N ILE A 26 6.90 -1.79 3.02
CA ILE A 26 6.01 -0.71 3.47
C ILE A 26 4.80 -1.19 4.29
N TYR A 27 4.36 -2.43 4.07
CA TYR A 27 3.32 -3.10 4.84
C TYR A 27 3.82 -3.47 6.24
N GLU A 28 5.03 -4.02 6.35
CA GLU A 28 5.63 -4.41 7.64
C GLU A 28 6.07 -3.19 8.46
N LEU A 29 6.45 -2.10 7.79
CA LEU A 29 6.73 -0.81 8.42
C LEU A 29 5.47 -0.13 9.00
N GLY A 30 4.27 -0.63 8.67
CA GLY A 30 3.01 -0.05 9.13
C GLY A 30 2.67 1.27 8.45
N LEU A 31 3.17 1.51 7.25
CA LEU A 31 2.87 2.73 6.48
C LEU A 31 1.47 2.71 5.86
N ILE A 32 0.88 1.53 5.71
CA ILE A 32 -0.49 1.34 5.24
C ILE A 32 -1.43 1.38 6.43
N TYR A 33 -2.30 2.38 6.49
CA TYR A 33 -3.30 2.54 7.55
C TYR A 33 -4.59 1.81 7.22
N ARG A 34 -5.02 1.85 5.96
CA ARG A 34 -6.30 1.29 5.56
C ARG A 34 -6.30 0.85 4.10
N ILE A 35 -7.01 -0.25 3.84
CA ILE A 35 -7.32 -0.76 2.49
C ILE A 35 -8.81 -1.01 2.44
N ASP A 36 -9.53 -0.17 1.68
CA ASP A 36 -10.96 -0.31 1.43
C ASP A 36 -11.20 -0.75 -0.01
N ILE A 37 -12.01 -1.80 -0.18
CA ILE A 37 -12.44 -2.27 -1.50
C ILE A 37 -13.80 -1.62 -1.80
N LEU A 38 -13.80 -0.71 -2.75
CA LEU A 38 -14.98 0.00 -3.21
C LEU A 38 -15.71 -0.80 -4.32
N PRO A 39 -16.98 -0.48 -4.61
CA PRO A 39 -17.69 -1.05 -5.74
C PRO A 39 -16.92 -0.84 -7.06
N ILE A 40 -17.13 -1.73 -8.03
CA ILE A 40 -16.55 -1.61 -9.38
C ILE A 40 -15.02 -1.78 -9.38
N ASN A 41 -14.49 -2.74 -8.62
CA ASN A 41 -13.05 -3.08 -8.56
C ASN A 41 -12.13 -1.89 -8.18
N ASN A 42 -12.66 -0.86 -7.52
CA ASN A 42 -11.86 0.24 -7.02
C ASN A 42 -11.24 -0.14 -5.66
N VAL A 43 -9.99 0.22 -5.47
CA VAL A 43 -9.24 -0.03 -4.24
C VAL A 43 -8.73 1.31 -3.73
N GLN A 44 -9.15 1.67 -2.52
CA GLN A 44 -8.67 2.87 -1.85
C GLN A 44 -7.68 2.46 -0.76
N ILE A 45 -6.47 3.01 -0.83
CA ILE A 45 -5.39 2.73 0.12
C ILE A 45 -5.04 4.03 0.80
N GLU A 46 -5.16 4.06 2.13
CA GLU A 46 -4.70 5.17 2.96
C GLU A 46 -3.33 4.80 3.51
N MET A 47 -2.32 5.60 3.19
CA MET A 47 -0.94 5.37 3.58
C MET A 47 -0.22 6.66 3.95
N THR A 48 0.84 6.54 4.74
CA THR A 48 1.76 7.64 5.06
C THR A 48 3.14 7.38 4.46
N LEU A 49 3.94 8.43 4.33
CA LEU A 49 5.34 8.33 3.97
C LEU A 49 6.21 8.44 5.23
N THR A 50 7.36 7.76 5.20
CA THR A 50 8.39 7.77 6.25
C THR A 50 9.04 9.16 6.41
N ALA A 51 9.01 10.01 5.38
CA ALA A 51 9.58 11.36 5.42
C ALA A 51 8.67 12.43 4.76
N PRO A 52 8.56 13.63 5.37
CA PRO A 52 7.93 14.78 4.72
C PRO A 52 8.78 15.21 3.52
N GLY A 53 8.22 15.07 2.31
CA GLY A 53 8.90 15.46 1.06
C GLY A 53 9.74 14.36 0.41
N CYS A 54 9.49 13.07 0.70
CA CYS A 54 10.13 11.97 -0.03
C CYS A 54 9.86 12.13 -1.55
N PRO A 55 10.89 12.14 -2.42
CA PRO A 55 10.72 12.38 -3.86
C PRO A 55 9.82 11.35 -4.56
N ALA A 56 9.59 10.19 -3.94
CA ALA A 56 8.63 9.19 -4.41
C ALA A 56 7.17 9.69 -4.42
N ALA A 57 6.83 10.73 -3.66
CA ALA A 57 5.48 11.32 -3.63
C ALA A 57 5.16 12.19 -4.86
N GLN A 58 6.18 12.56 -5.64
CA GLN A 58 6.08 13.57 -6.71
C GLN A 58 6.13 12.96 -8.13
N SER A 59 6.18 11.62 -8.27
CA SER A 59 6.32 10.93 -9.57
C SER A 59 5.06 10.18 -9.98
#